data_AF-A0A2E6WR96-F1
#
_entry.id   AF-A0A2E6WR96-F1
#
_cell.length_a   1.000
_cell.length_b   1.000
_cell.length_c   1.000
_cell.angle_alpha   90.00
_cell.angle_beta   90.00
_cell.angle_gamma   90.00
#
_symmetry.space_group_name_H-M   'P 1'
#
loop_
_entity.id
_entity.type
_entity.pdbx_description
1 polymer ?
#
loop_
_entity_poly.entity_id
_entity_poly.type
_entity_poly.pdbx_seq_one_letter_code
_entity_poly.pdbx_strand_id
1 'polypeptide(L)'
;MQSRLITGYSFWKDKVLPIALVITLGFLILYIGLASFGLIGLDQTSYANGSISRWCERISAGIFKEPINSLSNLGFMISGLLMFSILSSDCKNKYNVNNFYGLTPISLLYAGTVVYLGIGSLLMHGTNTNWGGWADNLSMIMYIILPWIINIGEMGRWSIRKFIRVYIIIVLIYALSRWVFGSSLGINLDLFGLSIGLWIISETLYRFWTSKFRWFSGFIGFVVAAVFGITPIEIFSNFDKYWWVILFWLPALFSRYKPVKKRKYFPWFFLGMIMYILSFIIWAQGKPNSSYCNPDSFIQLHAIWHLMTAFSTWCFFKFFRTEKLINSE
;
A
#
# COMPACT_ATOMS: atom_id res chain seq x y z
N MET A 1 31.83 10.91 1.33
CA MET A 1 31.90 11.08 -0.14
C MET A 1 30.75 12.01 -0.55
N GLN A 2 31.06 13.31 -0.75
CA GLN A 2 30.08 14.35 -1.09
C GLN A 2 29.47 14.07 -2.47
N SER A 3 28.21 13.62 -2.50
CA SER A 3 27.45 13.54 -3.74
C SER A 3 27.00 14.95 -4.14
N ARG A 4 27.47 15.43 -5.28
CA ARG A 4 26.88 16.58 -6.00
C ARG A 4 25.39 16.29 -6.25
N LEU A 5 24.50 16.82 -5.41
CA LEU A 5 23.03 16.76 -5.59
C LEU A 5 22.38 18.15 -5.72
N ILE A 6 23.17 19.20 -6.00
CA ILE A 6 22.68 20.57 -5.79
C ILE A 6 22.07 21.24 -7.04
N THR A 7 22.23 20.70 -8.25
CA THR A 7 21.69 21.33 -9.48
C THR A 7 20.30 20.83 -9.89
N GLY A 8 19.92 19.59 -9.53
CA GLY A 8 18.62 19.02 -9.93
C GLY A 8 17.44 19.37 -9.03
N TYR A 9 17.67 19.53 -7.72
CA TYR A 9 16.57 19.70 -6.75
C TYR A 9 15.69 20.92 -7.06
N SER A 10 16.29 22.06 -7.39
CA SER A 10 15.55 23.30 -7.68
C SER A 10 14.65 23.15 -8.90
N PHE A 11 15.13 22.44 -9.93
CA PHE A 11 14.38 22.23 -11.16
C PHE A 11 13.18 21.29 -10.95
N TRP A 12 13.35 20.24 -10.16
CA TRP A 12 12.30 19.25 -9.91
C TRP A 12 11.29 19.70 -8.84
N LYS A 13 11.72 20.55 -7.89
CA LYS A 13 10.87 21.09 -6.80
C LYS A 13 9.54 21.63 -7.33
N ASP A 14 9.61 22.48 -8.35
CA ASP A 14 8.43 23.16 -8.88
C ASP A 14 7.70 22.34 -9.96
N LYS A 15 8.19 21.15 -10.30
CA LYS A 15 7.68 20.31 -11.40
C LYS A 15 7.02 19.02 -10.95
N VAL A 16 7.47 18.41 -9.86
CA VAL A 16 6.97 17.09 -9.43
C VAL A 16 5.46 17.12 -9.13
N LEU A 17 4.98 18.11 -8.38
CA LEU A 17 3.55 18.23 -8.10
C LEU A 17 2.71 18.50 -9.38
N PRO A 18 3.06 19.49 -10.25
CA PRO A 18 2.37 19.65 -11.52
C PRO A 18 2.36 18.40 -12.40
N ILE A 19 3.48 17.67 -12.49
CA ILE A 19 3.55 16.41 -13.24
C ILE A 19 2.60 15.37 -12.65
N ALA A 20 2.59 15.19 -11.32
CA ALA A 20 1.70 14.25 -10.66
C ALA A 20 0.21 14.62 -10.88
N LEU A 21 -0.12 15.91 -10.85
CA LEU A 21 -1.47 16.41 -11.17
C LEU A 21 -1.85 16.11 -12.62
N VAL A 22 -0.98 16.43 -13.58
CA VAL A 22 -1.23 16.17 -15.00
C VAL A 22 -1.42 14.69 -15.27
N ILE A 23 -0.60 13.82 -14.67
CA ILE A 23 -0.75 12.36 -14.80
C ILE A 23 -2.09 11.89 -14.20
N THR A 24 -2.44 12.37 -13.01
CA THR A 24 -3.68 11.97 -12.33
C THR A 24 -4.92 12.43 -13.10
N LEU A 25 -4.96 13.70 -13.53
CA LEU A 25 -6.06 14.25 -14.32
C LEU A 25 -6.12 13.62 -15.72
N GLY A 26 -4.97 13.42 -16.36
CA GLY A 26 -4.87 12.74 -17.64
C GLY A 26 -5.41 11.31 -17.58
N PHE A 27 -5.11 10.58 -16.49
CA PHE A 27 -5.72 9.28 -16.23
C PHE A 27 -7.25 9.35 -16.12
N LEU A 28 -7.80 10.28 -15.34
CA LEU A 28 -9.25 10.40 -15.17
C LEU A 28 -9.95 10.77 -16.49
N ILE A 29 -9.38 11.70 -17.26
CA ILE A 29 -9.91 12.08 -18.58
C ILE A 29 -9.85 10.89 -19.54
N LEU A 30 -8.73 10.18 -19.57
CA LEU A 30 -8.58 8.98 -20.41
C LEU A 30 -9.57 7.90 -20.01
N TYR A 31 -9.73 7.64 -18.71
CA TYR A 31 -10.70 6.68 -18.18
C TYR A 31 -12.12 7.05 -18.63
N ILE A 32 -12.55 8.31 -18.42
CA ILE A 32 -13.89 8.77 -18.79
C ILE A 32 -14.10 8.66 -20.30
N GLY A 33 -13.11 9.07 -21.11
CA GLY A 33 -13.16 8.94 -22.55
C GLY A 33 -13.35 7.48 -22.98
N LEU A 34 -12.46 6.59 -22.54
CA LEU A 34 -12.52 5.17 -22.88
C LEU A 34 -13.82 4.51 -22.39
N ALA A 35 -14.29 4.83 -21.18
CA ALA A 35 -15.54 4.33 -20.62
C ALA A 35 -16.76 4.78 -21.44
N SER A 36 -16.77 6.03 -21.89
CA SER A 36 -17.88 6.61 -22.67
C SER A 36 -17.99 5.97 -24.04
N PHE A 37 -16.88 5.54 -24.63
CA PHE A 37 -16.85 4.74 -25.86
C PHE A 37 -16.99 3.22 -25.62
N GLY A 38 -17.20 2.80 -24.36
CA GLY A 38 -17.36 1.40 -23.98
C GLY A 38 -16.07 0.56 -24.01
N LEU A 39 -14.91 1.14 -24.29
CA LEU A 39 -13.67 0.42 -24.63
C LEU A 39 -12.99 -0.33 -23.47
N ILE A 40 -13.31 0.02 -22.22
CA ILE A 40 -12.68 -0.57 -21.01
C ILE A 40 -13.59 -1.56 -20.25
N GLY A 41 -14.74 -1.92 -20.83
CA GLY A 41 -15.71 -2.86 -20.24
C GLY A 41 -16.33 -3.87 -21.22
N LEU A 42 -15.78 -4.02 -22.43
CA LEU A 42 -16.29 -4.97 -23.44
C LEU A 42 -16.06 -6.42 -22.97
N ASP A 43 -17.12 -7.22 -22.97
CA ASP A 43 -17.18 -8.68 -22.83
C ASP A 43 -16.41 -9.33 -21.64
N GLN A 44 -15.95 -8.52 -20.68
CA GLN A 44 -15.11 -8.96 -19.56
C GLN A 44 -15.58 -8.49 -18.18
N THR A 45 -16.77 -7.89 -18.09
CA THR A 45 -17.36 -7.53 -16.80
C THR A 45 -17.68 -8.80 -16.02
N SER A 46 -17.17 -8.89 -14.79
CA SER A 46 -17.34 -10.05 -13.93
C SER A 46 -18.79 -10.23 -13.48
N TYR A 47 -19.56 -9.14 -13.48
CA TYR A 47 -20.94 -9.09 -13.03
C TYR A 47 -21.83 -8.43 -14.08
N ALA A 48 -23.05 -8.94 -14.22
CA ALA A 48 -24.06 -8.35 -15.08
C ALA A 48 -24.58 -7.01 -14.52
N ASN A 49 -24.98 -6.09 -15.39
CA ASN A 49 -25.63 -4.84 -14.97
C ASN A 49 -26.87 -5.14 -14.09
N GLY A 50 -27.06 -4.36 -13.03
CA GLY A 50 -28.17 -4.53 -12.07
C GLY A 50 -27.92 -5.57 -10.98
N SER A 51 -26.90 -6.43 -11.12
CA SER A 51 -26.51 -7.38 -10.07
C SER A 51 -25.79 -6.69 -8.91
N ILE A 52 -25.74 -7.37 -7.77
CA ILE A 52 -25.07 -6.89 -6.55
C ILE A 52 -23.61 -7.35 -6.61
N SER A 53 -22.65 -6.42 -6.55
CA SER A 53 -21.23 -6.75 -6.59
C SER A 53 -20.78 -7.47 -5.32
N ARG A 54 -19.60 -8.12 -5.34
CA ARG A 54 -18.97 -8.67 -4.12
C ARG A 54 -18.71 -7.64 -3.01
N TRP A 55 -18.76 -6.35 -3.34
CA TRP A 55 -18.56 -5.22 -2.44
C TRP A 55 -19.88 -4.49 -2.13
N CYS A 56 -20.99 -5.21 -2.25
CA CYS A 56 -22.36 -4.77 -1.98
C CYS A 56 -22.96 -3.79 -3.02
N GLU A 57 -22.18 -2.89 -3.61
CA GLU A 57 -22.71 -1.88 -4.53
C GLU A 57 -23.35 -2.51 -5.78
N ARG A 58 -24.52 -1.99 -6.20
CA ARG A 58 -25.19 -2.47 -7.42
C ARG A 58 -24.42 -2.04 -8.66
N ILE A 59 -24.23 -2.98 -9.59
CA ILE A 59 -23.53 -2.73 -10.85
C ILE A 59 -24.37 -1.82 -11.75
N SER A 60 -23.81 -0.65 -12.07
CA SER A 60 -24.40 0.34 -12.96
C SER A 60 -24.03 0.10 -14.43
N ALA A 61 -24.93 0.49 -15.33
CA ALA A 61 -24.65 0.53 -16.77
C ALA A 61 -23.80 1.75 -17.18
N GLY A 62 -23.57 2.71 -16.27
CA GLY A 62 -22.79 3.93 -16.54
C GLY A 62 -21.28 3.69 -16.68
N ILE A 63 -20.53 4.80 -16.75
CA ILE A 63 -19.07 4.82 -16.92
C ILE A 63 -18.29 4.25 -15.73
N PHE A 64 -18.93 4.20 -14.55
CA PHE A 64 -18.41 3.51 -13.37
C PHE A 64 -19.37 2.38 -13.05
N LYS A 65 -18.87 1.14 -13.07
CA LYS A 65 -19.67 -0.05 -12.73
C LYS A 65 -20.09 -0.05 -11.27
N GLU A 66 -19.21 0.33 -10.36
CA GLU A 66 -19.55 0.60 -8.96
C GLU A 66 -19.28 2.09 -8.65
N PRO A 67 -20.23 3.01 -8.88
CA PRO A 67 -19.98 4.46 -8.82
C PRO A 67 -19.32 4.96 -7.53
N ILE A 68 -19.88 4.63 -6.37
CA ILE A 68 -19.43 5.12 -5.07
C ILE A 68 -18.09 4.47 -4.67
N ASN A 69 -17.94 3.17 -4.89
CA ASN A 69 -16.69 2.45 -4.65
C ASN A 69 -15.58 2.93 -5.61
N SER A 70 -15.91 3.27 -6.85
CA SER A 70 -14.93 3.83 -7.81
C SER A 70 -14.49 5.23 -7.41
N LEU A 71 -15.42 6.13 -7.09
CA LEU A 71 -15.11 7.53 -6.80
C LEU A 71 -14.45 7.73 -5.44
N SER A 72 -14.72 6.87 -4.46
CA SER A 72 -14.04 6.93 -3.15
C SER A 72 -12.53 6.70 -3.24
N ASN A 73 -12.04 6.07 -4.31
CA ASN A 73 -10.60 5.92 -4.57
C ASN A 73 -9.87 7.23 -4.90
N LEU A 74 -10.60 8.31 -5.22
CA LEU A 74 -10.02 9.65 -5.29
C LEU A 74 -9.38 10.06 -3.95
N GLY A 75 -9.83 9.49 -2.81
CA GLY A 75 -9.19 9.70 -1.51
C GLY A 75 -7.71 9.34 -1.49
N PHE A 76 -7.33 8.21 -2.10
CA PHE A 76 -5.91 7.82 -2.22
C PHE A 76 -5.14 8.77 -3.15
N MET A 77 -5.71 9.12 -4.30
CA MET A 77 -5.08 10.04 -5.24
C MET A 77 -4.81 11.40 -4.59
N ILE A 78 -5.81 11.96 -3.90
CA ILE A 78 -5.67 13.21 -3.15
C ILE A 78 -4.61 13.07 -2.05
N SER A 79 -4.62 11.98 -1.27
CA SER A 79 -3.61 11.71 -0.25
C SER A 79 -2.19 11.74 -0.83
N GLY A 80 -1.96 11.04 -1.95
CA GLY A 80 -0.65 11.03 -2.62
C GLY A 80 -0.25 12.39 -3.21
N LEU A 81 -1.19 13.13 -3.80
CA LEU A 81 -0.95 14.49 -4.30
C LEU A 81 -0.60 15.47 -3.16
N LEU A 82 -1.25 15.35 -2.00
CA LEU A 82 -0.90 16.13 -0.81
C LEU A 82 0.51 15.77 -0.31
N MET A 83 0.93 14.50 -0.40
CA MET A 83 2.31 14.11 -0.09
C MET A 83 3.28 14.79 -1.05
N PHE A 84 3.03 14.76 -2.36
CA PHE A 84 3.87 15.47 -3.34
C PHE A 84 3.93 16.97 -3.07
N SER A 85 2.82 17.60 -2.66
CA SER A 85 2.78 19.01 -2.28
C SER A 85 3.69 19.32 -1.08
N ILE A 86 3.62 18.51 -0.02
CA ILE A 86 4.51 18.64 1.14
C ILE A 86 5.97 18.43 0.73
N LEU A 87 6.28 17.38 -0.02
CA LEU A 87 7.65 17.06 -0.43
C LEU A 87 8.25 18.13 -1.34
N SER A 88 7.43 18.78 -2.17
CA SER A 88 7.83 19.90 -3.03
C SER A 88 8.03 21.18 -2.21
N SER A 89 7.28 21.36 -1.12
CA SER A 89 7.40 22.53 -0.24
C SER A 89 8.58 22.42 0.73
N ASP A 90 9.04 21.21 1.02
CA ASP A 90 10.19 20.98 1.90
C ASP A 90 11.44 21.74 1.37
N CYS A 91 12.11 22.46 2.27
CA CYS A 91 13.45 22.99 2.00
C CYS A 91 14.40 21.83 1.74
N LYS A 92 15.46 22.04 0.92
CA LYS A 92 16.54 21.05 0.71
C LYS A 92 16.86 20.39 2.05
N ASN A 93 16.90 19.06 2.08
CA ASN A 93 17.19 18.27 3.27
C ASN A 93 18.58 18.65 3.79
N LYS A 94 18.65 19.73 4.60
CA LYS A 94 19.89 20.43 4.96
C LYS A 94 20.84 19.52 5.74
N TYR A 95 20.33 18.40 6.22
CA TYR A 95 21.01 17.46 7.11
C TYR A 95 20.94 15.98 6.65
N ASN A 96 20.32 15.66 5.49
CA ASN A 96 20.16 14.28 4.98
C ASN A 96 19.68 13.25 6.04
N VAL A 97 18.86 13.67 6.99
CA VAL A 97 18.55 12.86 8.18
C VAL A 97 17.53 11.76 7.87
N ASN A 98 16.59 12.05 6.98
CA ASN A 98 15.41 11.23 6.73
C ASN A 98 15.05 11.21 5.23
N ASN A 99 14.65 10.05 4.74
CA ASN A 99 14.23 9.83 3.35
C ASN A 99 12.86 10.47 3.02
N PHE A 100 12.06 10.83 4.01
CA PHE A 100 10.71 11.37 3.84
C PHE A 100 10.63 12.90 3.93
N TYR A 101 11.77 13.61 3.88
CA TYR A 101 11.84 15.07 3.70
C TYR A 101 12.45 15.42 2.34
N GLY A 102 11.73 16.23 1.57
CA GLY A 102 12.11 16.60 0.21
C GLY A 102 11.97 15.45 -0.80
N LEU A 103 12.40 15.74 -2.03
CA LEU A 103 12.29 14.84 -3.19
C LEU A 103 13.37 13.74 -3.20
N THR A 104 13.29 12.78 -2.27
CA THR A 104 14.15 11.59 -2.31
C THR A 104 13.50 10.48 -3.15
N PRO A 105 14.27 9.53 -3.70
CA PRO A 105 13.68 8.43 -4.46
C PRO A 105 12.67 7.60 -3.66
N ILE A 106 12.84 7.44 -2.34
CA ILE A 106 11.93 6.66 -1.49
C ILE A 106 10.65 7.43 -1.22
N SER A 107 10.71 8.74 -0.94
CA SER A 107 9.51 9.55 -0.70
C SER A 107 8.67 9.72 -1.96
N LEU A 108 9.33 9.92 -3.11
CA LEU A 108 8.67 9.97 -4.41
C LEU A 108 8.01 8.64 -4.76
N LEU A 109 8.71 7.52 -4.54
CA LEU A 109 8.13 6.20 -4.75
C LEU A 109 6.93 5.97 -3.85
N TYR A 110 7.04 6.28 -2.56
CA TYR A 110 5.93 6.13 -1.60
C TYR A 110 4.70 6.95 -2.03
N ALA A 111 4.86 8.26 -2.27
CA ALA A 111 3.76 9.12 -2.72
C ALA A 111 3.16 8.64 -4.05
N GLY A 112 3.99 8.22 -5.00
CA GLY A 112 3.56 7.66 -6.28
C GLY A 112 2.75 6.37 -6.14
N THR A 113 3.17 5.45 -5.25
CA THR A 113 2.41 4.22 -4.99
C THR A 113 1.06 4.49 -4.34
N VAL A 114 0.92 5.55 -3.53
CA VAL A 114 -0.38 5.94 -2.95
C VAL A 114 -1.31 6.51 -4.03
N VAL A 115 -0.80 7.31 -4.97
CA VAL A 115 -1.60 7.74 -6.13
C VAL A 115 -2.01 6.53 -6.97
N TYR A 116 -1.07 5.62 -7.26
CA TYR A 116 -1.33 4.42 -8.05
C TYR A 116 -2.28 3.44 -7.36
N LEU A 117 -2.30 3.38 -6.02
CA LEU A 117 -3.27 2.62 -5.23
C LEU A 117 -4.71 3.05 -5.57
N GLY A 118 -4.95 4.37 -5.60
CA GLY A 118 -6.24 4.92 -6.03
C GLY A 118 -6.57 4.62 -7.49
N ILE A 119 -5.58 4.71 -8.39
CA ILE A 119 -5.77 4.38 -9.81
C ILE A 119 -6.15 2.90 -9.99
N GLY A 120 -5.40 1.99 -9.40
CA GLY A 120 -5.63 0.55 -9.52
C GLY A 120 -6.99 0.12 -8.98
N SER A 121 -7.36 0.59 -7.78
CA SER A 121 -8.66 0.25 -7.18
C SER A 121 -9.83 0.88 -7.94
N LEU A 122 -9.68 2.12 -8.44
CA LEU A 122 -10.68 2.73 -9.32
C LEU A 122 -10.87 1.90 -10.59
N LEU A 123 -9.81 1.39 -11.20
CA LEU A 123 -9.92 0.52 -12.38
C LEU A 123 -10.70 -0.77 -12.08
N MET A 124 -10.50 -1.38 -10.91
CA MET A 124 -11.25 -2.57 -10.50
C MET A 124 -12.75 -2.29 -10.36
N HIS A 125 -13.13 -1.31 -9.54
CA HIS A 125 -14.53 -0.96 -9.30
C HIS A 125 -15.21 -0.32 -10.51
N GLY A 126 -14.46 0.51 -11.24
CA GLY A 126 -14.97 1.28 -12.36
C GLY A 126 -15.25 0.42 -13.58
N THR A 127 -14.41 -0.58 -13.84
CA THR A 127 -14.56 -1.48 -15.00
C THR A 127 -15.21 -2.81 -14.64
N ASN A 128 -15.07 -3.28 -13.41
CA ASN A 128 -15.50 -4.59 -12.95
C ASN A 128 -14.88 -5.77 -13.74
N THR A 129 -13.69 -5.58 -14.30
CA THR A 129 -13.00 -6.58 -15.14
C THR A 129 -11.91 -7.34 -14.39
N ASN A 130 -11.49 -8.49 -14.94
CA ASN A 130 -10.37 -9.27 -14.41
C ASN A 130 -9.03 -8.49 -14.43
N TRP A 131 -8.76 -7.74 -15.50
CA TRP A 131 -7.55 -6.92 -15.60
C TRP A 131 -7.60 -5.72 -14.64
N GLY A 132 -8.78 -5.14 -14.40
CA GLY A 132 -9.00 -4.15 -13.36
C GLY A 132 -8.69 -4.71 -11.97
N GLY A 133 -9.16 -5.93 -11.69
CA GLY A 133 -8.82 -6.67 -10.46
C GLY A 133 -7.32 -6.97 -10.33
N TRP A 134 -6.62 -7.24 -11.42
CA TRP A 134 -5.17 -7.37 -11.43
C TRP A 134 -4.48 -6.03 -11.10
N ALA A 135 -4.94 -4.92 -11.67
CA ALA A 135 -4.37 -3.59 -11.44
C ALA A 135 -4.53 -3.15 -9.97
N ASP A 136 -5.68 -3.41 -9.37
CA ASP A 136 -5.95 -3.20 -7.94
C ASP A 136 -5.03 -4.03 -7.05
N ASN A 137 -4.94 -5.34 -7.29
CA ASN A 137 -4.04 -6.20 -6.49
C ASN A 137 -2.57 -5.76 -6.62
N LEU A 138 -2.13 -5.41 -7.83
CA LEU A 138 -0.77 -4.94 -8.06
C LEU A 138 -0.50 -3.62 -7.31
N SER A 139 -1.44 -2.66 -7.34
CA SER A 139 -1.26 -1.37 -6.68
C SER A 139 -1.20 -1.52 -5.15
N MET A 140 -2.03 -2.41 -4.58
CA MET A 140 -1.98 -2.78 -3.17
C MET A 140 -0.61 -3.35 -2.78
N ILE A 141 -0.07 -4.29 -3.56
CA ILE A 141 1.27 -4.86 -3.33
C ILE A 141 2.36 -3.80 -3.45
N MET A 142 2.32 -2.96 -4.49
CA MET A 142 3.28 -1.88 -4.70
C MET A 142 3.37 -0.94 -3.49
N TYR A 143 2.27 -0.71 -2.79
CA TYR A 143 2.22 0.09 -1.56
C TYR A 143 2.70 -0.70 -0.32
N ILE A 144 2.05 -1.84 0.00
CA ILE A 144 2.24 -2.53 1.28
C ILE A 144 3.64 -3.14 1.46
N ILE A 145 4.39 -3.35 0.37
CA ILE A 145 5.77 -3.85 0.48
C ILE A 145 6.77 -2.77 0.92
N LEU A 146 6.46 -1.49 0.71
CA LEU A 146 7.39 -0.40 1.01
C LEU A 146 7.80 -0.34 2.49
N PRO A 147 6.87 -0.35 3.46
CA PRO A 147 7.24 -0.18 4.87
C PRO A 147 8.24 -1.23 5.37
N TRP A 148 8.06 -2.50 5.00
CA TRP A 148 8.96 -3.56 5.44
C TRP A 148 10.29 -3.59 4.67
N ILE A 149 10.29 -3.26 3.38
CA ILE A 149 11.54 -3.12 2.60
C ILE A 149 12.35 -1.92 3.12
N ILE A 150 11.71 -0.81 3.51
CA ILE A 150 12.37 0.35 4.12
C ILE A 150 13.08 -0.06 5.42
N ASN A 151 12.39 -0.78 6.30
CA ASN A 151 12.94 -1.24 7.57
C ASN A 151 14.12 -2.21 7.38
N ILE A 152 13.93 -3.22 6.53
CA ILE A 152 15.00 -4.18 6.19
C ILE A 152 16.16 -3.48 5.50
N GLY A 153 15.90 -2.52 4.61
CA GLY A 153 16.93 -1.78 3.90
C GLY A 153 17.81 -0.96 4.84
N GLU A 154 17.22 -0.27 5.80
CA GLU A 154 17.94 0.50 6.82
C GLU A 154 18.80 -0.41 7.71
N MET A 155 18.21 -1.48 8.27
CA MET A 155 18.90 -2.43 9.14
C MET A 155 19.86 -3.37 8.39
N GLY A 156 19.71 -3.47 7.07
CA GLY A 156 20.58 -4.23 6.16
C GLY A 156 21.67 -3.37 5.50
N ARG A 157 21.68 -2.05 5.74
CA ARG A 157 22.60 -1.07 5.10
C ARG A 157 22.54 -1.07 3.57
N TRP A 158 21.35 -1.19 3.01
CA TRP A 158 21.19 -1.23 1.56
C TRP A 158 21.44 0.14 0.94
N SER A 159 22.15 0.15 -0.18
CA SER A 159 22.20 1.34 -1.03
C SER A 159 20.83 1.58 -1.68
N ILE A 160 20.56 2.82 -2.08
CA ILE A 160 19.31 3.15 -2.78
C ILE A 160 19.12 2.32 -4.06
N ARG A 161 20.21 2.01 -4.77
CA ARG A 161 20.20 1.14 -5.96
C ARG A 161 19.73 -0.27 -5.62
N LYS A 162 20.21 -0.84 -4.51
CA LYS A 162 19.79 -2.16 -4.05
C LYS A 162 18.32 -2.14 -3.61
N PHE A 163 17.90 -1.12 -2.86
CA PHE A 163 16.50 -0.93 -2.46
C PHE A 163 15.56 -0.92 -3.66
N ILE A 164 15.80 -0.06 -4.64
CA ILE A 164 14.95 0.07 -5.85
C ILE A 164 14.97 -1.22 -6.67
N ARG A 165 16.12 -1.87 -6.82
CA ARG A 165 16.22 -3.15 -7.54
C ARG A 165 15.39 -4.24 -6.88
N VAL A 166 15.49 -4.41 -5.56
CA VAL A 166 14.72 -5.41 -4.81
C VAL A 166 13.22 -5.12 -4.91
N TYR A 167 12.82 -3.86 -4.73
CA TYR A 167 11.44 -3.44 -4.88
C TYR A 167 10.87 -3.79 -6.26
N ILE A 168 11.55 -3.39 -7.34
CA ILE A 168 11.11 -3.66 -8.72
C ILE A 168 11.03 -5.17 -8.98
N ILE A 169 12.00 -5.95 -8.53
CA ILE A 169 11.99 -7.41 -8.71
C ILE A 169 10.75 -8.03 -8.03
N ILE A 170 10.44 -7.65 -6.79
CA ILE A 170 9.26 -8.17 -6.08
C ILE A 170 7.98 -7.79 -6.83
N VAL A 171 7.86 -6.54 -7.25
CA VAL A 171 6.69 -6.04 -8.00
C VAL A 171 6.51 -6.78 -9.32
N LEU A 172 7.59 -6.99 -10.09
CA LEU A 172 7.54 -7.69 -11.37
C LEU A 172 7.20 -9.17 -11.20
N ILE A 173 7.80 -9.85 -10.22
CA ILE A 173 7.48 -11.24 -9.91
C ILE A 173 6.01 -11.36 -9.53
N TYR A 174 5.50 -10.48 -8.66
CA TYR A 174 4.09 -10.48 -8.28
C TYR A 174 3.19 -10.20 -9.48
N ALA A 175 3.48 -9.16 -10.26
CA ALA A 175 2.69 -8.76 -11.43
C ALA A 175 2.53 -9.92 -12.43
N LEU A 176 3.64 -10.57 -12.80
CA LEU A 176 3.64 -11.70 -13.73
C LEU A 176 2.96 -12.93 -13.13
N SER A 177 3.28 -13.27 -11.88
CA SER A 177 2.69 -14.44 -11.23
C SER A 177 1.18 -14.30 -11.03
N ARG A 178 0.70 -13.10 -10.68
CA ARG A 178 -0.72 -12.80 -10.49
C ARG A 178 -1.50 -12.83 -11.79
N TRP A 179 -0.86 -12.41 -12.89
CA TRP A 179 -1.43 -12.47 -14.24
C TRP A 179 -1.61 -13.91 -14.72
N VAL A 180 -0.59 -14.74 -14.52
CA VAL A 180 -0.58 -16.13 -15.03
C VAL A 180 -1.34 -17.10 -14.12
N PHE A 181 -1.19 -16.98 -12.79
CA PHE A 181 -1.64 -18.00 -11.83
C PHE A 181 -2.78 -17.56 -10.90
N GLY A 182 -3.33 -16.35 -11.05
CA GLY A 182 -4.45 -15.89 -10.23
C GLY A 182 -4.06 -15.35 -8.84
N SER A 183 -5.05 -15.10 -7.98
CA SER A 183 -4.93 -14.35 -6.70
C SER A 183 -4.01 -14.98 -5.66
N SER A 184 -3.79 -16.30 -5.73
CA SER A 184 -2.92 -17.06 -4.82
C SER A 184 -1.60 -17.49 -5.45
N LEU A 185 -1.28 -16.92 -6.62
CA LEU A 185 -0.03 -17.13 -7.37
C LEU A 185 0.25 -18.60 -7.73
N GLY A 186 -0.77 -19.46 -7.72
CA GLY A 186 -0.65 -20.91 -7.97
C GLY A 186 0.00 -21.72 -6.85
N ILE A 187 0.43 -21.06 -5.76
CA ILE A 187 1.20 -21.67 -4.66
C ILE A 187 0.64 -21.31 -3.27
N ASN A 188 -0.62 -20.85 -3.19
CA ASN A 188 -1.25 -20.39 -1.95
C ASN A 188 -0.49 -19.26 -1.23
N LEU A 189 0.28 -18.44 -1.96
CA LEU A 189 1.00 -17.32 -1.36
C LEU A 189 0.11 -16.07 -1.31
N ASP A 190 -0.33 -15.70 -0.11
CA ASP A 190 -0.93 -14.39 0.16
C ASP A 190 0.15 -13.35 0.47
N LEU A 191 0.70 -12.73 -0.58
CA LEU A 191 1.74 -11.71 -0.42
C LEU A 191 1.23 -10.45 0.29
N PHE A 192 -0.07 -10.14 0.17
CA PHE A 192 -0.64 -8.95 0.81
C PHE A 192 -0.70 -9.15 2.33
N GLY A 193 -1.33 -10.23 2.79
CA GLY A 193 -1.38 -10.59 4.21
C GLY A 193 0.01 -10.80 4.81
N LEU A 194 0.90 -11.51 4.10
CA LEU A 194 2.30 -11.66 4.50
C LEU A 194 2.99 -10.31 4.66
N SER A 195 2.78 -9.35 3.76
CA SER A 195 3.44 -8.03 3.83
C SER A 195 3.00 -7.20 5.03
N ILE A 196 1.74 -7.31 5.46
CA ILE A 196 1.28 -6.70 6.73
C ILE A 196 2.07 -7.30 7.90
N GLY A 197 2.19 -8.62 7.96
CA GLY A 197 3.00 -9.33 8.96
C GLY A 197 4.46 -8.89 8.93
N LEU A 198 5.10 -8.90 7.76
CA LEU A 198 6.49 -8.48 7.56
C LEU A 198 6.74 -7.05 7.99
N TRP A 199 5.78 -6.15 7.76
CA TRP A 199 5.90 -4.78 8.24
C TRP A 199 5.89 -4.70 9.75
N ILE A 200 4.91 -5.28 10.43
CA ILE A 200 4.85 -5.20 11.90
C ILE A 200 6.03 -5.95 12.55
N ILE A 201 6.47 -7.08 11.99
CA ILE A 201 7.69 -7.78 12.43
C ILE A 201 8.90 -6.86 12.29
N SER A 202 9.12 -6.30 11.10
CA SER A 202 10.28 -5.45 10.83
C SER A 202 10.26 -4.14 11.61
N GLU A 203 9.08 -3.55 11.86
CA GLU A 203 8.90 -2.32 12.63
C GLU A 203 9.13 -2.56 14.13
N THR A 204 8.61 -3.67 14.66
CA THR A 204 8.87 -4.08 16.05
C THR A 204 10.36 -4.35 16.25
N LEU A 205 10.97 -5.07 15.30
CA LEU A 205 12.40 -5.34 15.30
C LEU A 205 13.23 -4.05 15.19
N TYR A 206 12.81 -3.10 14.37
CA TYR A 206 13.43 -1.78 14.24
C TYR A 206 13.45 -1.04 15.58
N ARG A 207 12.33 -1.08 16.32
CA ARG A 207 12.23 -0.38 17.61
C ARG A 207 13.03 -1.04 18.73
N PHE A 208 13.01 -2.37 18.80
CA PHE A 208 13.54 -3.14 19.94
C PHE A 208 14.76 -3.97 19.57
N TRP A 209 15.58 -3.45 18.67
CA TRP A 209 16.69 -4.19 18.07
C TRP A 209 17.64 -4.79 19.12
N THR A 210 17.75 -6.12 19.12
CA THR A 210 18.86 -6.86 19.75
C THR A 210 19.21 -8.08 18.90
N SER A 211 20.44 -8.61 19.02
CA SER A 211 20.86 -9.80 18.26
C SER A 211 19.97 -11.02 18.54
N LYS A 212 19.47 -11.16 19.77
CA LYS A 212 18.51 -12.21 20.14
C LYS A 212 17.12 -11.91 19.58
N PHE A 213 16.60 -10.70 19.84
CA PHE A 213 15.25 -10.31 19.43
C PHE A 213 15.07 -10.33 17.91
N ARG A 214 16.14 -10.14 17.14
CA ARG A 214 16.14 -10.34 15.69
C ARG A 214 15.52 -11.66 15.25
N TRP A 215 15.82 -12.75 15.93
CA TRP A 215 15.28 -14.07 15.58
C TRP A 215 13.91 -14.31 16.22
N PHE A 216 13.66 -13.76 17.41
CA PHE A 216 12.35 -13.84 18.06
C PHE A 216 11.27 -12.98 17.38
N SER A 217 11.65 -11.92 16.65
CA SER A 217 10.68 -11.01 16.05
C SER A 217 9.76 -11.70 15.04
N GLY A 218 10.19 -12.81 14.40
CA GLY A 218 9.34 -13.60 13.50
C GLY A 218 8.05 -14.08 14.17
N PHE A 219 8.07 -14.35 15.48
CA PHE A 219 6.88 -14.77 16.22
C PHE A 219 5.78 -13.70 16.28
N ILE A 220 6.14 -12.42 16.12
CA ILE A 220 5.17 -11.33 16.03
C ILE A 220 4.22 -11.53 14.84
N GLY A 221 4.66 -12.21 13.78
CA GLY A 221 3.80 -12.54 12.64
C GLY A 221 2.56 -13.36 13.02
N PHE A 222 2.67 -14.28 13.98
CA PHE A 222 1.52 -15.06 14.46
C PHE A 222 0.53 -14.20 15.25
N VAL A 223 1.02 -13.21 16.00
CA VAL A 223 0.16 -12.24 16.69
C VAL A 223 -0.63 -11.42 15.67
N VAL A 224 0.04 -10.96 14.61
CA VAL A 224 -0.61 -10.22 13.52
C VAL A 224 -1.64 -11.09 12.81
N ALA A 225 -1.28 -12.33 12.45
CA ALA A 225 -2.20 -13.28 11.81
C ALA A 225 -3.46 -13.51 12.65
N ALA A 226 -3.31 -13.66 13.97
CA ALA A 226 -4.42 -13.84 14.90
C ALA A 226 -5.37 -12.62 14.96
N VAL A 227 -4.84 -11.39 14.85
CA VAL A 227 -5.67 -10.15 14.75
C VAL A 227 -6.57 -10.18 13.51
N PHE A 228 -6.13 -10.81 12.42
CA PHE A 228 -6.91 -11.00 11.20
C PHE A 228 -7.68 -12.34 11.18
N GLY A 229 -7.80 -13.02 12.32
CA GLY A 229 -8.60 -14.23 12.47
C GLY A 229 -7.89 -15.54 12.11
N ILE A 230 -6.59 -15.52 11.78
CA ILE A 230 -5.82 -16.71 11.40
C ILE A 230 -5.00 -17.17 12.62
N THR A 231 -5.47 -18.21 13.31
CA THR A 231 -4.83 -18.69 14.55
C THR A 231 -3.61 -19.59 14.27
N PRO A 232 -2.66 -19.72 15.22
CA PRO A 232 -1.57 -20.69 15.09
C PRO A 232 -2.06 -22.12 14.85
N ILE A 233 -3.13 -22.54 15.53
CA ILE A 233 -3.73 -23.88 15.36
C ILE A 233 -4.22 -24.07 13.93
N GLU A 234 -4.91 -23.09 13.37
CA GLU A 234 -5.38 -23.11 11.97
C GLU A 234 -4.21 -23.20 10.97
N ILE A 235 -3.15 -22.41 11.19
CA ILE A 235 -1.93 -22.41 10.37
C ILE A 235 -1.29 -23.80 10.36
N PHE A 236 -1.05 -24.39 11.53
CA PHE A 236 -0.37 -25.69 11.61
C PHE A 236 -1.26 -26.85 11.14
N SER A 237 -2.58 -26.72 11.27
CA SER A 237 -3.54 -27.72 10.75
C SER A 237 -3.72 -27.65 9.22
N ASN A 238 -3.43 -26.50 8.61
CA ASN A 238 -3.58 -26.26 7.16
C ASN A 238 -2.28 -25.70 6.56
N PHE A 239 -1.15 -26.35 6.85
CA PHE A 239 0.16 -25.81 6.51
C PHE A 239 0.36 -25.62 5.00
N ASP A 240 -0.29 -26.41 4.15
CA ASP A 240 -0.31 -26.25 2.69
C ASP A 240 -0.89 -24.90 2.23
N LYS A 241 -1.81 -24.31 3.00
CA LYS A 241 -2.40 -22.98 2.74
C LYS A 241 -1.59 -21.84 3.33
N TYR A 242 -0.89 -22.10 4.43
CA TYR A 242 -0.21 -21.08 5.23
C TYR A 242 1.31 -21.26 5.31
N TRP A 243 1.92 -22.06 4.43
CA TRP A 243 3.37 -22.35 4.46
C TRP A 243 4.25 -21.09 4.46
N TRP A 244 3.73 -20.00 3.89
CA TRP A 244 4.39 -18.70 3.80
C TRP A 244 4.66 -18.06 5.18
N VAL A 245 4.11 -18.59 6.29
CA VAL A 245 4.50 -18.17 7.65
C VAL A 245 5.98 -18.40 7.95
N ILE A 246 6.66 -19.30 7.24
CA ILE A 246 8.13 -19.43 7.30
C ILE A 246 8.82 -18.11 6.92
N LEU A 247 8.20 -17.31 6.04
CA LEU A 247 8.74 -16.04 5.58
C LEU A 247 8.67 -14.94 6.66
N PHE A 248 8.03 -15.17 7.81
CA PHE A 248 8.08 -14.25 8.96
C PHE A 248 9.51 -13.98 9.47
N TRP A 249 10.47 -14.85 9.15
CA TRP A 249 11.88 -14.65 9.49
C TRP A 249 12.70 -13.90 8.43
N LEU A 250 12.10 -13.47 7.31
CA LEU A 250 12.80 -12.64 6.32
C LEU A 250 13.41 -11.35 6.93
N PRO A 251 12.72 -10.59 7.79
CA PRO A 251 13.32 -9.41 8.41
C PRO A 251 14.54 -9.76 9.26
N ALA A 252 14.52 -10.90 9.96
CA ALA A 252 15.64 -11.40 10.75
C ALA A 252 16.89 -11.70 9.90
N LEU A 253 16.68 -12.34 8.73
CA LEU A 253 17.75 -12.74 7.82
C LEU A 253 18.50 -11.54 7.22
N PHE A 254 17.76 -10.50 6.84
CA PHE A 254 18.31 -9.37 6.09
C PHE A 254 18.71 -8.17 6.96
N SER A 255 18.18 -8.07 8.18
CA SER A 255 18.52 -7.01 9.12
C SER A 255 19.75 -7.43 9.92
N ARG A 256 20.96 -7.15 9.45
CA ARG A 256 22.17 -7.58 10.19
C ARG A 256 22.65 -6.56 11.21
N TYR A 257 22.20 -5.32 11.07
CA TYR A 257 22.72 -4.18 11.81
C TYR A 257 21.60 -3.48 12.57
N LYS A 258 21.94 -2.94 13.75
CA LYS A 258 21.03 -2.07 14.50
C LYS A 258 20.68 -0.82 13.68
N PRO A 259 19.44 -0.33 13.75
CA PRO A 259 19.07 0.92 13.12
C PRO A 259 19.88 2.08 13.69
N VAL A 260 20.16 3.09 12.86
CA VAL A 260 20.88 4.33 13.29
C VAL A 260 19.94 5.50 13.49
N LYS A 261 18.65 5.28 13.25
CA LYS A 261 17.59 6.27 13.38
C LYS A 261 16.47 5.73 14.25
N LYS A 262 15.70 6.62 14.85
CA LYS A 262 14.52 6.33 15.66
C LYS A 262 13.31 7.12 15.15
N ARG A 263 12.10 6.61 15.42
CA ARG A 263 10.82 7.21 15.00
C ARG A 263 9.96 7.54 16.20
N LYS A 264 9.14 8.57 16.08
CA LYS A 264 8.10 8.92 17.07
C LYS A 264 6.77 8.30 16.63
N TYR A 265 6.33 7.29 17.39
CA TYR A 265 5.12 6.53 17.06
C TYR A 265 3.84 7.35 17.27
N PHE A 266 3.76 8.14 18.34
CA PHE A 266 2.59 8.97 18.61
C PHE A 266 2.63 10.32 17.86
N PRO A 267 1.52 10.77 17.24
CA PRO A 267 0.24 10.05 17.11
C PRO A 267 0.19 9.14 15.87
N TRP A 268 1.03 9.40 14.88
CA TRP A 268 0.80 9.01 13.49
C TRP A 268 0.81 7.49 13.23
N PHE A 269 1.70 6.74 13.87
CA PHE A 269 1.71 5.28 13.71
C PHE A 269 0.41 4.67 14.26
N PHE A 270 0.06 5.01 15.49
CA PHE A 270 -1.12 4.45 16.15
C PHE A 270 -2.42 4.88 15.47
N LEU A 271 -2.52 6.15 15.06
CA LEU A 271 -3.68 6.63 14.33
C LEU A 271 -3.85 5.88 13.00
N GLY A 272 -2.76 5.68 12.24
CA GLY A 272 -2.79 4.89 11.02
C GLY A 272 -3.21 3.43 11.25
N MET A 273 -2.67 2.79 12.27
CA MET A 273 -3.02 1.40 12.63
C MET A 273 -4.47 1.26 13.08
N ILE A 274 -4.98 2.15 13.93
CA ILE A 274 -6.37 2.15 14.38
C ILE A 274 -7.30 2.33 13.19
N MET A 275 -7.03 3.30 12.31
CA MET A 275 -7.84 3.53 11.11
C MET A 275 -7.83 2.31 10.19
N TYR A 276 -6.67 1.65 10.02
CA TYR A 276 -6.58 0.43 9.21
C TYR A 276 -7.38 -0.74 9.82
N ILE A 277 -7.25 -0.99 11.12
CA ILE A 277 -7.97 -2.07 11.81
C ILE A 277 -9.49 -1.83 11.78
N LEU A 278 -9.93 -0.61 12.09
CA LEU A 278 -11.35 -0.24 12.01
C LEU A 278 -11.87 -0.37 10.58
N SER A 279 -11.06 0.03 9.59
CA SER A 279 -11.43 -0.14 8.18
C SER A 279 -11.62 -1.62 7.83
N PHE A 280 -10.75 -2.52 8.31
CA PHE A 280 -10.88 -3.95 8.08
C PHE A 280 -12.18 -4.53 8.66
N ILE A 281 -12.58 -4.07 9.85
CA ILE A 281 -13.86 -4.45 10.47
C ILE A 281 -15.04 -4.00 9.60
N ILE A 282 -15.01 -2.76 9.11
CA ILE A 282 -16.04 -2.21 8.20
C ILE A 282 -16.09 -2.98 6.88
N TRP A 283 -14.93 -3.26 6.29
CA TRP A 283 -14.80 -4.03 5.06
C TRP A 283 -15.37 -5.44 5.20
N ALA A 284 -15.15 -6.11 6.33
CA ALA A 284 -15.71 -7.43 6.59
C ALA A 284 -17.25 -7.44 6.59
N GLN A 285 -17.88 -6.34 6.99
CA GLN A 285 -19.34 -6.17 7.00
C GLN A 285 -19.92 -5.63 5.68
N GLY A 286 -19.09 -5.11 4.76
CA GLY A 286 -19.52 -4.50 3.50
C GLY A 286 -19.78 -5.48 2.35
N LYS A 287 -20.30 -6.69 2.62
CA LYS A 287 -20.50 -7.77 1.63
C LYS A 287 -21.99 -8.10 1.43
N PRO A 288 -22.42 -8.64 0.27
CA PRO A 288 -23.84 -8.88 -0.08
C PRO A 288 -24.72 -9.63 0.92
N ASN A 289 -24.13 -10.48 1.77
CA ASN A 289 -24.86 -11.31 2.74
C ASN A 289 -24.89 -10.69 4.15
N SER A 290 -24.36 -9.49 4.32
CA SER A 290 -24.37 -8.75 5.58
C SER A 290 -25.66 -7.97 5.73
N SER A 291 -26.20 -7.88 6.95
CA SER A 291 -27.35 -7.02 7.28
C SER A 291 -27.08 -5.53 7.03
N TYR A 292 -25.81 -5.14 6.91
CA TYR A 292 -25.39 -3.78 6.63
C TYR A 292 -25.22 -3.49 5.13
N CYS A 293 -25.42 -4.48 4.26
CA CYS A 293 -25.37 -4.28 2.83
C CYS A 293 -26.66 -3.65 2.31
N ASN A 294 -26.56 -2.39 1.86
CA ASN A 294 -27.58 -1.75 1.04
C ASN A 294 -26.99 -1.41 -0.34
N PRO A 295 -27.30 -2.19 -1.39
CA PRO A 295 -26.67 -2.05 -2.71
C PRO A 295 -26.88 -0.70 -3.40
N ASP A 296 -27.97 -0.01 -3.06
CA ASP A 296 -28.40 1.23 -3.71
C ASP A 296 -28.11 2.48 -2.84
N SER A 297 -27.42 2.31 -1.71
CA SER A 297 -27.05 3.39 -0.80
C SER A 297 -25.94 4.27 -1.36
N PHE A 298 -26.06 5.59 -1.17
CA PHE A 298 -24.95 6.54 -1.38
C PHE A 298 -23.82 6.38 -0.37
N ILE A 299 -24.09 5.71 0.76
CA ILE A 299 -23.10 5.38 1.78
C ILE A 299 -22.79 3.89 1.65
N GLN A 300 -21.73 3.57 0.92
CA GLN A 300 -21.18 2.22 0.80
C GLN A 300 -20.11 2.00 1.87
N LEU A 301 -20.21 0.89 2.63
CA LEU A 301 -19.19 0.54 3.64
C LEU A 301 -17.82 0.33 3.00
N HIS A 302 -17.78 -0.21 1.78
CA HIS A 302 -16.53 -0.39 1.05
C HIS A 302 -15.89 0.95 0.65
N ALA A 303 -16.69 1.95 0.30
CA ALA A 303 -16.20 3.31 0.08
C ALA A 303 -15.66 3.98 1.36
N ILE A 304 -16.29 3.73 2.52
CA ILE A 304 -15.75 4.18 3.82
C ILE A 304 -14.39 3.52 4.08
N TRP A 305 -14.26 2.22 3.79
CA TRP A 305 -12.98 1.51 3.87
C TRP A 305 -11.90 2.18 3.01
N HIS A 306 -12.18 2.56 1.76
CA HIS A 306 -11.25 3.31 0.92
C HIS A 306 -10.78 4.61 1.58
N LEU A 307 -11.70 5.43 2.09
CA LEU A 307 -11.35 6.72 2.67
C LEU A 307 -10.53 6.57 3.97
N MET A 308 -10.88 5.61 4.82
CA MET A 308 -10.14 5.34 6.06
C MET A 308 -8.73 4.81 5.79
N THR A 309 -8.59 3.90 4.81
CA THR A 309 -7.28 3.39 4.40
C THR A 309 -6.44 4.44 3.69
N ALA A 310 -7.04 5.31 2.86
CA ALA A 310 -6.37 6.47 2.28
C ALA A 310 -5.81 7.40 3.36
N PHE A 311 -6.59 7.68 4.40
CA PHE A 311 -6.12 8.45 5.56
C PHE A 311 -5.04 7.71 6.36
N SER A 312 -5.11 6.39 6.45
CA SER A 312 -4.05 5.57 7.05
C SER A 312 -2.72 5.73 6.30
N THR A 313 -2.73 5.75 4.95
CA THR A 313 -1.52 5.98 4.16
C THR A 313 -0.86 7.34 4.45
N TRP A 314 -1.68 8.36 4.70
CA TRP A 314 -1.26 9.69 5.12
C TRP A 314 -0.61 9.65 6.50
N CYS A 315 -1.25 8.98 7.46
CA CYS A 315 -0.71 8.81 8.80
C CYS A 315 0.67 8.13 8.75
N PHE A 316 0.83 7.07 7.97
CA PHE A 316 2.12 6.39 7.83
C PHE A 316 3.18 7.26 7.14
N PHE A 317 2.81 8.08 6.16
CA PHE A 317 3.72 9.10 5.61
C PHE A 317 4.21 10.07 6.69
N LYS A 318 3.31 10.59 7.52
CA LYS A 318 3.65 11.47 8.65
C LYS A 318 4.51 10.75 9.70
N PHE A 319 4.25 9.46 9.95
CA PHE A 319 5.05 8.62 10.84
C PHE A 319 6.49 8.47 10.35
N PHE A 320 6.71 8.12 9.09
CA PHE A 320 8.07 7.99 8.55
C PHE A 320 8.83 9.33 8.55
N ARG A 321 8.12 10.46 8.42
CA ARG A 321 8.71 11.80 8.60
C ARG A 321 9.21 12.06 10.04
N THR A 322 8.79 11.29 11.05
CA THR A 322 9.32 11.49 12.41
C THR A 322 10.73 10.91 12.62
N GLU A 323 11.27 10.19 11.63
CA GLU A 323 12.57 9.54 11.72
C GLU A 323 13.71 10.56 11.92
N LYS A 324 14.56 10.32 12.94
CA LYS A 324 15.74 11.12 13.31
C LYS A 324 16.92 10.22 13.68
N LEU A 325 18.15 10.70 13.55
CA LEU A 325 19.33 9.96 14.01
C LEU A 325 19.28 9.72 15.52
N ILE A 326 19.79 8.57 15.98
CA ILE A 326 19.77 8.22 17.42
C ILE A 326 20.70 9.16 18.23
N ASN A 327 21.73 9.71 17.62
CA ASN A 327 22.73 10.57 18.28
C ASN A 327 22.41 12.08 18.19
N SER A 328 21.18 12.46 17.82
CA SER A 328 20.77 13.88 17.68
C SER A 328 19.88 14.36 18.84
N GLU A 329 20.13 13.87 20.06
CA GLU A 329 19.52 14.35 21.30
C GLU A 329 20.58 14.86 22.26
#